data_AF-A0A0B6ZI16-F1
#
_entry.id   AF-A0A0B6ZI16-F1
#
_cell.length_a   1.000
_cell.length_b   1.000
_cell.length_c   1.000
_cell.angle_alpha   90.00
_cell.angle_beta   90.00
_cell.angle_gamma   90.00
#
_symmetry.space_group_name_H-M   'P 1'
#
loop_
_entity.id
_entity.type
_entity.pdbx_description
1 polymer ?
#
loop_
_entity_poly.entity_id
_entity_poly.type
_entity_poly.pdbx_seq_one_letter_code
_entity_poly.pdbx_strand_id
1 'polypeptide(L)'
;RSEFVFLLFSHLCLGGQLCQYEDNINPYLDITKTIYKDFLSVQKNPETKELSIISHVFKVCCYDDQDEMYFPSKRKHKQDFAYLIVDPLKRTVVCLSHTFGSCF
;
A
#
# COMPACT_ATOMS: atom_id res chain seq x y z
N ARG A 1 9.81 2.38 -10.57
CA ARG A 1 8.46 1.79 -10.62
C ARG A 1 7.70 2.37 -9.45
N SER A 2 6.70 3.19 -9.74
CA SER A 2 5.96 4.00 -8.77
C SER A 2 4.50 3.54 -8.67
N GLU A 3 4.15 2.48 -9.40
CA GLU A 3 2.81 1.90 -9.45
C GLU A 3 2.48 1.24 -8.10
N PHE A 4 1.29 1.51 -7.58
CA PHE A 4 0.87 1.01 -6.27
C PHE A 4 0.93 -0.52 -6.15
N VAL A 5 0.58 -1.26 -7.22
CA VAL A 5 0.67 -2.73 -7.25
C VAL A 5 2.10 -3.23 -6.99
N PHE A 6 3.11 -2.53 -7.52
CA PHE A 6 4.51 -2.89 -7.33
C PHE A 6 4.99 -2.56 -5.91
N LEU A 7 4.56 -1.41 -5.37
CA LEU A 7 4.85 -1.03 -3.98
C LEU A 7 4.23 -2.05 -3.00
N LEU A 8 2.97 -2.42 -3.22
CA LEU A 8 2.26 -3.41 -2.40
C LEU A 8 2.98 -4.78 -2.43
N PHE A 9 3.33 -5.27 -3.62
CA PHE A 9 4.10 -6.49 -3.78
C PHE A 9 5.44 -6.42 -3.05
N SER A 10 6.19 -5.33 -3.22
CA SER A 10 7.50 -5.14 -2.60
C SER A 10 7.41 -5.20 -1.07
N HIS A 11 6.39 -4.58 -0.49
CA HIS A 11 6.16 -4.59 0.95
C HIS A 11 5.79 -5.98 1.49
N LEU A 12 5.01 -6.75 0.72
CA LEU A 12 4.67 -8.13 1.09
C LEU A 12 5.89 -9.05 1.00
N CYS A 13 6.69 -8.95 -0.06
CA CYS A 13 7.85 -9.81 -0.27
C CYS A 13 9.04 -9.51 0.64
N LEU A 14 9.30 -8.24 0.94
CA LEU A 14 10.40 -7.87 1.83
C LEU A 14 10.11 -8.30 3.29
N GLY A 15 8.83 -8.46 3.65
CA GLY A 15 8.39 -8.98 4.95
C GLY A 15 8.79 -8.12 6.16
N GLY A 16 8.64 -8.71 7.35
CA GLY A 16 8.97 -8.10 8.64
C GLY A 16 10.28 -8.62 9.25
N GLN A 17 10.45 -8.41 10.55
CA GLN A 17 11.66 -8.83 11.27
C GLN A 17 11.78 -10.35 11.41
N LEU A 18 10.66 -11.06 11.34
CA LEU A 18 10.63 -12.52 11.36
C LEU A 18 10.85 -13.02 9.93
N CYS A 19 11.96 -13.74 9.73
CA CYS A 19 12.41 -14.24 8.43
C CYS A 19 11.29 -15.05 7.72
N GLN A 20 10.67 -14.48 6.69
CA GLN A 20 9.70 -15.15 5.82
C GLN A 20 10.43 -15.71 4.60
N TYR A 21 11.33 -16.66 4.82
CA TYR A 21 11.99 -17.31 3.70
C TYR A 21 10.95 -18.17 2.95
N GLU A 22 10.73 -17.83 1.69
CA GLU A 22 9.88 -18.58 0.78
C GLU A 22 10.61 -18.75 -0.56
N ASP A 23 10.60 -19.97 -1.07
CA ASP A 23 11.17 -20.31 -2.37
C ASP A 23 10.17 -20.04 -3.50
N ASN A 24 8.88 -19.85 -3.17
CA ASN A 24 7.82 -19.66 -4.14
C ASN A 24 7.29 -18.21 -4.13
N ILE A 25 7.35 -17.55 -5.29
CA ILE A 25 6.82 -16.19 -5.49
C ILE A 25 5.29 -16.16 -5.68
N ASN A 26 4.67 -17.28 -6.07
CA ASN A 26 3.25 -17.31 -6.43
C ASN A 26 2.32 -16.88 -5.29
N PRO A 27 2.50 -17.32 -4.03
CA PRO A 27 1.69 -16.85 -2.91
C PRO A 27 1.68 -15.32 -2.76
N TYR A 28 2.84 -14.68 -2.94
CA TYR A 28 2.95 -13.22 -2.88
C TYR A 28 2.22 -12.53 -4.04
N LEU A 29 2.31 -13.08 -5.25
CA LEU A 29 1.60 -12.53 -6.40
C LEU A 29 0.09 -12.64 -6.23
N ASP A 30 -0.40 -13.77 -5.72
CA ASP A 30 -1.83 -14.02 -5.57
C ASP A 30 -2.44 -13.18 -4.44
N ILE A 31 -1.74 -13.03 -3.31
CA ILE A 31 -2.20 -12.15 -2.23
C ILE A 31 -2.11 -10.68 -2.65
N THR A 32 -1.06 -10.26 -3.37
CA THR A 32 -0.94 -8.90 -3.91
C THR A 32 -2.12 -8.58 -4.82
N LYS A 33 -2.46 -9.48 -5.76
CA LYS A 33 -3.60 -9.29 -6.67
C LYS A 33 -4.92 -9.19 -5.92
N THR A 34 -5.11 -10.02 -4.90
CA THR A 34 -6.32 -10.03 -4.07
C THR A 34 -6.47 -8.70 -3.34
N ILE A 35 -5.44 -8.28 -2.59
CA ILE A 35 -5.44 -7.02 -1.85
C ILE A 35 -5.63 -5.82 -2.79
N TYR A 36 -4.94 -5.82 -3.94
CA TYR A 36 -5.07 -4.74 -4.92
C TYR A 36 -6.51 -4.58 -5.43
N LYS A 37 -7.22 -5.69 -5.69
CA LYS A 37 -8.63 -5.68 -6.13
C LYS A 37 -9.59 -5.27 -5.02
N ASP A 38 -9.27 -5.58 -3.77
CA ASP A 38 -10.10 -5.18 -2.63
C ASP A 38 -10.00 -3.67 -2.37
N PHE A 39 -8.79 -3.13 -2.45
CA PHE A 39 -8.50 -1.72 -2.19
C PHE A 39 -8.92 -0.79 -3.32
N LEU A 40 -8.78 -1.20 -4.57
CA LEU A 40 -9.03 -0.33 -5.71
C LEU A 40 -10.27 -0.74 -6.49
N SER A 41 -11.08 0.25 -6.82
CA SER A 41 -12.19 0.11 -7.74
C SER A 41 -11.78 0.58 -9.13
N VAL A 42 -12.25 -0.17 -10.14
CA VAL A 42 -12.10 0.17 -11.55
C VAL A 42 -13.47 0.47 -12.14
N GLN A 43 -13.52 1.45 -13.03
CA GLN A 43 -14.73 1.79 -13.76
C GLN A 43 -14.44 1.78 -15.26
N LYS A 44 -15.37 1.18 -16.01
CA LYS A 44 -15.36 1.26 -17.46
C LYS A 44 -16.09 2.52 -17.89
N ASN A 45 -15.42 3.36 -18.68
CA ASN A 45 -16.06 4.51 -19.28
C ASN A 45 -17.09 4.03 -20.32
N PRO A 46 -18.37 4.45 -20.22
CA PRO A 46 -19.42 4.00 -21.13
C PRO A 46 -19.22 4.45 -22.59
N GLU A 47 -18.56 5.59 -22.81
CA GLU A 47 -18.33 6.15 -24.15
C GLU A 47 -17.04 5.59 -24.77
N THR A 48 -15.92 5.69 -24.05
CA THR A 48 -14.61 5.27 -24.58
C THR A 48 -14.36 3.77 -24.45
N LYS A 49 -15.16 3.06 -23.64
CA LYS A 49 -14.98 1.65 -23.26
C LYS A 49 -13.67 1.35 -22.53
N GLU A 50 -12.90 2.35 -22.15
CA GLU A 50 -11.63 2.20 -21.44
C GLU A 50 -11.86 1.93 -19.95
N LEU A 51 -10.99 1.11 -19.36
CA LEU A 51 -10.98 0.84 -17.93
C LEU A 51 -10.04 1.84 -17.24
N SER A 52 -10.56 2.54 -16.24
CA SER A 52 -9.80 3.48 -15.43
C SER A 52 -9.93 3.14 -13.94
N ILE A 53 -8.88 3.42 -13.18
CA ILE A 53 -8.88 3.29 -11.72
C ILE A 53 -9.50 4.57 -11.15
N ILE A 54 -10.54 4.43 -10.34
CA ILE A 54 -11.23 5.56 -9.71
C ILE A 54 -10.76 5.84 -8.28
N SER A 55 -10.15 4.83 -7.64
CA SER A 55 -9.62 4.97 -6.28
C SER A 55 -8.30 5.75 -6.31
N HIS A 56 -8.13 6.64 -5.34
CA HIS A 56 -6.94 7.48 -5.20
C HIS A 56 -6.06 6.93 -4.08
N VAL A 57 -4.76 6.82 -4.34
CA VAL A 57 -3.79 6.32 -3.34
C VAL A 57 -2.80 7.42 -3.01
N PHE A 58 -2.70 7.75 -1.73
CA PHE A 58 -1.78 8.75 -1.21
C PHE A 58 -0.78 8.09 -0.28
N LYS A 59 0.51 8.34 -0.49
CA LYS A 59 1.51 8.05 0.54
C LYS A 59 1.48 9.16 1.58
N VAL A 60 1.26 8.80 2.83
CA VAL A 60 1.09 9.77 3.93
C VAL A 60 2.28 9.70 4.89
N CYS A 61 2.75 10.88 5.30
CA CYS A 61 3.77 11.06 6.33
C CYS A 61 3.30 12.21 7.24
N CYS A 62 3.65 12.14 8.52
CA CYS A 62 3.38 13.24 9.46
C CYS A 62 4.70 13.72 10.08
N TYR A 63 4.80 15.04 10.21
CA TYR A 63 5.96 15.77 10.69
C TYR A 63 5.56 16.55 11.95
N ASP A 64 6.48 16.68 12.89
CA ASP A 64 6.29 17.50 14.07
C ASP A 64 6.64 18.97 13.80
N ASP A 65 6.54 19.83 14.82
CA ASP A 65 6.85 21.26 14.73
C ASP A 65 8.33 21.54 14.39
N GLN A 66 9.20 20.52 14.46
CA GLN A 66 10.62 20.60 14.12
C GLN A 66 10.92 20.05 12.71
N ASP A 67 9.89 19.75 11.91
CA ASP A 67 9.98 19.13 10.58
C ASP A 67 10.58 17.71 10.61
N GLU A 68 10.52 17.04 11.76
CA GLU A 68 10.97 15.66 11.90
C GLU A 68 9.80 14.69 11.69
N MET A 69 9.99 13.71 10.81
CA MET A 69 8.96 12.71 10.50
C MET A 69 8.74 11.79 11.71
N TYR A 70 7.52 11.72 12.24
CA TYR A 70 7.17 10.80 13.33
C TYR A 70 6.26 9.66 12.91
N PHE A 71 5.55 9.79 11.78
CA PHE A 71 4.70 8.75 11.20
C PHE A 71 5.03 8.56 9.72
N PRO A 72 5.15 7.31 9.21
CA PRO A 72 4.90 6.03 9.89
C PRO A 72 5.96 5.63 10.95
N SER A 73 7.13 6.26 10.93
CA SER A 73 8.22 5.95 11.85
C SER A 73 9.21 7.11 11.91
N LYS A 74 9.86 7.31 13.07
CA LYS A 74 11.02 8.21 13.20
C LYS A 74 12.29 7.65 12.57
N ARG A 75 12.35 6.32 12.39
CA ARG A 75 13.49 5.65 11.78
C ARG A 75 13.29 5.56 10.27
N LYS A 76 14.38 5.58 9.52
CA LYS A 76 14.33 5.34 8.07
C LYS A 76 14.46 3.84 7.81
N HIS A 77 13.34 3.17 7.54
CA HIS A 77 13.33 1.79 7.08
C HIS A 77 12.50 1.64 5.81
N LYS A 78 12.91 0.76 4.88
CA LYS A 78 12.19 0.56 3.61
C LYS A 78 10.78 0.00 3.79
N GLN A 79 10.57 -0.72 4.89
CA GLN A 79 9.27 -1.25 5.31
C GLN A 79 8.47 -0.28 6.19
N ASP A 80 8.91 0.96 6.39
CA ASP A 80 8.10 1.98 7.05
C ASP A 80 7.26 2.70 5.98
N PHE A 81 5.96 2.47 5.98
CA PHE A 81 5.06 3.09 5.02
C PHE A 81 3.66 3.29 5.59
N ALA A 82 2.97 4.29 5.05
CA ALA A 82 1.55 4.48 5.25
C ALA A 82 0.91 4.98 3.95
N TYR A 83 -0.18 4.34 3.57
CA TYR A 83 -0.98 4.68 2.41
C TYR A 83 -2.42 4.93 2.83
N LEU A 84 -2.99 6.01 2.31
CA LEU A 84 -4.40 6.33 2.41
C LEU A 84 -5.04 6.06 1.04
N ILE A 85 -5.99 5.14 1.01
CA ILE A 85 -6.68 4.73 -0.21
C ILE A 85 -8.12 5.24 -0.10
N VAL A 86 -8.48 6.18 -0.96
CA VAL A 86 -9.82 6.79 -1.00
C VAL A 86 -10.58 6.20 -2.17
N ASP A 87 -11.67 5.50 -1.88
CA ASP A 87 -12.58 4.96 -2.89
C ASP A 87 -13.86 5.81 -2.97
N PRO A 88 -14.02 6.64 -4.02
CA PRO A 88 -15.19 7.50 -4.14
C PRO A 88 -16.48 6.74 -4.43
N LEU A 89 -16.40 5.54 -5.03
CA LEU A 89 -17.56 4.71 -5.36
C LEU A 89 -18.10 3.99 -4.13
N LYS A 90 -17.20 3.38 -3.34
CA LYS A 90 -17.55 2.71 -2.08
C LYS A 90 -17.77 3.71 -0.93
N ARG A 91 -17.34 4.97 -1.08
CA ARG A 91 -17.31 6.01 -0.03
C ARG A 91 -16.54 5.54 1.21
N THR A 92 -15.46 4.81 0.99
CA THR A 92 -14.60 4.29 2.04
C THR A 92 -13.19 4.84 1.93
N VAL A 93 -12.54 4.93 3.08
CA VAL A 93 -11.12 5.26 3.18
C VAL A 93 -10.44 4.13 3.91
N VAL A 94 -9.44 3.51 3.27
CA VAL A 94 -8.64 2.44 3.84
C VAL A 94 -7.26 2.99 4.17
N CYS A 95 -6.81 2.78 5.41
CA CYS A 95 -5.45 3.07 5.82
C CYS A 95 -4.65 1.77 5.84
N LEU A 96 -3.61 1.68 5.02
CA LEU A 96 -2.63 0.60 5.05
C LEU A 96 -1.33 1.17 5.59
N SER A 97 -0.92 0.74 6.78
CA SER A 97 0.33 1.21 7.40
C SER A 97 1.12 0.06 8.00
N HIS A 98 2.44 0.21 8.00
CA HIS A 98 3.37 -0.72 8.61
C HIS A 98 4.59 0.05 9.11
N THR A 99 5.09 -0.37 10.28
CA THR A 99 6.31 0.13 10.89
C THR A 99 7.18 -1.07 11.25
N PHE A 100 8.42 -1.08 10.77
CA PHE A 100 9.32 -2.19 10.95
C PHE A 100 9.84 -2.26 12.39
N GLY A 101 9.72 -3.44 13.00
CA GLY A 101 10.21 -3.69 14.36
C GLY A 101 9.40 -2.96 15.45
N SER A 102 8.24 -2.39 15.13
CA SER A 102 7.28 -2.01 16.17
C SER A 102 6.66 -3.29 16.72
N CYS A 103 7.13 -3.74 17.88
CA CYS A 103 6.33 -4.61 18.73
C CYS A 103 5.15 -3.79 19.29
N PHE A 104 3.99 -4.43 19.39
CA PHE A 104 2.73 -3.90 19.91
C PHE A 104 2.88 -2.94 21.09
#